data_AF-A0A374EJI3-F1
#
_entry.id   AF-A0A374EJI3-F1
#
_cell.length_a   1.000
_cell.length_b   1.000
_cell.length_c   1.000
_cell.angle_alpha   90.00
_cell.angle_beta   90.00
_cell.angle_gamma   90.00
#
_symmetry.space_group_name_H-M   'P 1'
#
loop_
_entity.id
_entity.type
_entity.pdbx_description
1 polymer ?
#
loop_
_entity_poly.entity_id
_entity_poly.type
_entity_poly.pdbx_seq_one_letter_code
_entity_poly.pdbx_strand_id
1 'polypeptide(L)'
;MTGVMRRFSAALAAAAMAVSIVPFADISAYAEYAVTHPEGFVYADGSKFMCDGSPYYYGGTNCYYLTYKSKSEVKNVFDDASKMGLKVIRIWGNLDVHQP
;
A
#
# COMPACT_ATOMS: atom_id res chain seq x y z
N MET A 1 63.04 5.28 -5.44
CA MET A 1 62.90 5.00 -6.89
C MET A 1 61.68 4.09 -7.06
N THR A 2 60.75 4.49 -7.94
CA THR A 2 59.64 3.70 -8.57
C THR A 2 58.61 3.07 -7.62
N GLY A 3 57.31 3.37 -7.66
CA GLY A 3 56.52 4.18 -8.56
C GLY A 3 55.10 4.25 -8.01
N VAL A 4 54.60 5.48 -7.85
CA VAL A 4 53.17 5.80 -7.94
C VAL A 4 52.71 5.29 -9.32
N MET A 5 51.65 4.46 -9.40
CA MET A 5 50.66 4.45 -10.50
C MET A 5 49.68 3.26 -10.37
N ARG A 6 48.40 3.55 -10.68
CA ARG A 6 47.31 2.61 -11.04
C ARG A 6 46.84 1.68 -9.92
N ARG A 7 45.68 1.93 -9.32
CA ARG A 7 44.39 1.45 -9.86
C ARG A 7 43.19 2.17 -9.19
N PHE A 8 42.84 3.35 -9.67
CA PHE A 8 41.49 3.90 -9.50
C PHE A 8 40.60 3.41 -10.65
N SER A 9 40.17 2.15 -10.60
CA SER A 9 39.20 1.61 -11.59
C SER A 9 38.53 0.34 -11.02
N ALA A 10 37.77 0.49 -9.95
CA ALA A 10 36.86 -0.57 -9.49
C ALA A 10 35.55 -0.02 -8.90
N ALA A 11 35.24 1.26 -9.12
CA ALA A 11 34.06 1.93 -8.55
C ALA A 11 32.97 2.27 -9.57
N LEU A 12 33.09 1.85 -10.85
CA LEU A 12 32.11 2.22 -11.89
C LEU A 12 31.38 1.03 -12.55
N ALA A 13 31.58 -0.20 -12.08
CA ALA A 13 30.89 -1.38 -12.62
C ALA A 13 29.76 -1.91 -11.72
N ALA A 14 29.54 -1.33 -10.53
CA ALA A 14 28.45 -1.71 -9.63
C ALA A 14 27.23 -0.77 -9.66
N ALA A 15 27.31 0.35 -10.40
CA ALA A 15 26.21 1.32 -10.52
C ALA A 15 25.33 1.10 -11.77
N ALA A 16 25.63 0.10 -12.62
CA ALA A 16 24.90 -0.19 -13.85
C ALA A 16 23.93 -1.40 -13.74
N MET A 17 23.72 -1.94 -12.54
CA MET A 17 22.89 -3.13 -12.27
C MET A 17 21.84 -2.85 -11.19
N ALA A 18 21.01 -1.83 -11.40
CA ALA A 18 19.72 -1.68 -10.70
C ALA A 18 18.72 -0.76 -11.43
N VAL A 19 19.00 -0.37 -12.67
CA VAL A 19 18.04 0.31 -13.55
C VAL A 19 17.69 -0.66 -14.67
N SER A 20 17.23 -1.85 -14.31
CA SER A 20 16.72 -2.83 -15.26
C SER A 20 15.28 -3.12 -14.90
N ILE A 21 14.39 -2.58 -15.73
CA ILE A 21 13.00 -2.99 -15.92
C ILE A 21 12.07 -2.50 -14.81
N VAL A 22 11.79 -1.20 -14.79
CA VAL A 22 10.38 -0.82 -14.72
C VAL A 22 9.89 -1.17 -16.13
N PRO A 23 9.05 -2.20 -16.34
CA PRO A 23 8.38 -2.29 -17.62
C PRO A 23 7.64 -0.96 -17.74
N PHE A 24 7.76 -0.29 -18.88
CA PHE A 24 6.70 0.61 -19.28
C PHE A 24 5.44 -0.24 -19.26
N ALA A 25 4.74 -0.18 -18.14
CA ALA A 25 3.36 -0.56 -17.99
C ALA A 25 2.68 -0.27 -19.32
N ASP A 26 2.28 -1.32 -20.03
CA ASP A 26 1.42 -1.16 -21.20
C ASP A 26 0.25 -0.30 -20.73
N ILE A 27 0.20 0.94 -21.19
CA ILE A 27 -0.84 1.90 -20.82
C ILE A 27 -2.22 1.28 -21.15
N SER A 28 -2.26 0.39 -22.16
CA SER A 28 -3.42 -0.44 -22.50
C SER A 28 -3.83 -1.41 -21.38
N ALA A 29 -2.89 -2.10 -20.72
CA ALA A 29 -3.19 -3.03 -19.63
C ALA A 29 -3.65 -2.29 -18.36
N TYR A 30 -3.08 -1.11 -18.08
CA TYR A 30 -3.55 -0.24 -17.01
C TYR A 30 -4.94 0.36 -17.32
N ALA A 31 -5.20 0.72 -18.58
CA ALA A 31 -6.51 1.18 -19.00
C ALA A 31 -7.56 0.07 -18.93
N GLU A 32 -7.26 -1.14 -19.40
CA GLU A 32 -8.15 -2.31 -19.28
C GLU A 32 -8.39 -2.71 -17.81
N TYR A 33 -7.36 -2.61 -16.97
CA TYR A 33 -7.49 -2.76 -15.52
C TYR A 33 -8.43 -1.71 -14.91
N ALA A 34 -8.21 -0.42 -15.19
CA ALA A 34 -9.03 0.67 -14.67
C ALA A 34 -10.48 0.64 -15.18
N VAL A 35 -10.70 0.04 -16.36
CA VAL A 35 -12.05 -0.18 -16.92
C VAL A 35 -12.82 -1.24 -16.13
N THR A 36 -12.14 -2.22 -15.53
CA THR A 36 -12.79 -3.30 -14.77
C THR A 36 -12.88 -3.02 -13.27
N HIS A 37 -11.96 -2.21 -12.72
CA HIS A 37 -11.90 -1.88 -11.30
C HIS A 37 -11.63 -0.37 -11.10
N PRO A 38 -12.48 0.35 -10.35
CA PRO A 38 -12.23 1.76 -10.06
C PRO A 38 -10.91 1.97 -9.30
N GLU A 39 -10.16 3.01 -9.66
CA GLU A 39 -8.89 3.36 -9.03
C GLU A 39 -9.03 3.53 -7.50
N GLY A 40 -8.10 2.94 -6.75
CA GLY A 40 -8.05 3.00 -5.29
C GLY A 40 -9.05 2.10 -4.55
N PHE A 41 -9.88 1.33 -5.27
CA PHE A 41 -10.77 0.35 -4.65
C PHE A 41 -10.11 -1.03 -4.59
N VAL A 42 -10.13 -1.62 -3.40
CA VAL A 42 -9.66 -3.00 -3.20
C VAL A 42 -10.67 -3.97 -3.81
N TYR A 43 -10.17 -4.98 -4.52
CA TYR A 43 -10.97 -6.03 -5.16
C TYR A 43 -10.37 -7.42 -4.90
N ALA A 44 -11.13 -8.46 -5.25
CA ALA A 44 -10.70 -9.85 -5.14
C ALA A 44 -10.26 -10.39 -6.51
N ASP A 45 -9.12 -11.07 -6.55
CA ASP A 45 -8.63 -11.81 -7.70
C ASP A 45 -8.19 -13.21 -7.25
N GLY A 46 -8.99 -14.22 -7.60
CA GLY A 46 -8.83 -15.58 -7.11
C GLY A 46 -8.81 -15.64 -5.58
N SER A 47 -7.64 -15.97 -5.01
CA SER A 47 -7.43 -16.08 -3.56
C SER A 47 -6.73 -14.87 -2.93
N LYS A 48 -6.60 -13.75 -3.66
CA LYS A 48 -5.86 -12.57 -3.20
C LYS A 48 -6.76 -11.34 -3.19
N PHE A 49 -6.47 -10.42 -2.27
CA PHE A 49 -6.91 -9.04 -2.41
C PHE A 49 -5.91 -8.27 -3.27
N MET A 50 -6.42 -7.37 -4.08
CA MET A 50 -5.66 -6.55 -5.01
C MET A 50 -6.13 -5.10 -4.94
N CYS A 51 -5.26 -4.16 -5.28
CA CYS A 51 -5.59 -2.74 -5.44
C CYS A 51 -4.63 -2.16 -6.49
N ASP A 52 -5.17 -1.43 -7.46
CA ASP A 52 -4.42 -0.80 -8.56
C ASP A 52 -3.43 -1.77 -9.25
N GLY A 53 -3.93 -2.97 -9.56
CA GLY A 53 -3.18 -4.04 -10.22
C GLY A 53 -2.13 -4.75 -9.35
N SER A 54 -1.99 -4.36 -8.08
CA SER A 54 -0.96 -4.89 -7.17
C SER A 54 -1.58 -5.69 -6.01
N PRO A 55 -0.90 -6.75 -5.50
CA PRO A 55 -1.36 -7.47 -4.32
C PRO A 55 -1.54 -6.57 -3.09
N TYR A 56 -2.74 -6.58 -2.52
CA TYR A 56 -3.11 -5.80 -1.35
C TYR A 56 -3.06 -6.66 -0.08
N TYR A 57 -1.85 -6.95 0.39
CA TYR A 57 -1.64 -7.56 1.70
C TYR A 57 -1.75 -6.49 2.81
N TYR A 58 -2.48 -6.82 3.87
CA TYR A 58 -2.74 -5.88 4.97
C TYR A 58 -2.61 -6.54 6.35
N GLY A 59 -2.06 -5.78 7.30
CA GLY A 59 -2.38 -5.92 8.71
C GLY A 59 -3.63 -5.09 9.03
N GLY A 60 -4.50 -5.57 9.89
CA GLY A 60 -5.75 -4.88 10.23
C GLY A 60 -6.19 -5.09 11.68
N THR A 61 -7.25 -4.37 12.07
CA THR A 61 -7.85 -4.44 13.40
C THR A 61 -9.38 -4.35 13.34
N ASN A 62 -10.04 -4.64 14.46
CA ASN A 62 -11.48 -4.41 14.66
C ASN A 62 -11.65 -3.26 15.67
N CYS A 63 -12.46 -2.27 15.32
CA CYS A 63 -12.77 -1.14 16.19
C CYS A 63 -14.26 -0.77 16.04
N TYR A 64 -15.13 -1.48 16.77
CA TYR A 64 -16.58 -1.41 16.56
C TYR A 64 -17.20 -0.06 16.90
N TYR A 65 -16.56 0.75 17.76
CA TYR A 65 -17.15 1.97 18.32
C TYR A 65 -16.99 3.23 17.46
N LEU A 66 -16.32 3.16 16.30
CA LEU A 66 -15.99 4.36 15.50
C LEU A 66 -17.22 5.14 15.03
N THR A 67 -18.38 4.49 14.92
CA THR A 67 -19.62 5.11 14.44
C THR A 67 -20.34 5.98 15.46
N TYR A 68 -20.05 5.84 16.76
CA TYR A 68 -20.75 6.58 17.82
C TYR A 68 -19.79 7.33 18.77
N LYS A 69 -18.50 7.37 18.46
CA LYS A 69 -17.50 8.18 19.17
C LYS A 69 -17.33 9.56 18.57
N SER A 70 -16.68 10.46 19.32
CA SER A 70 -16.37 11.80 18.84
C SER A 70 -15.39 11.78 17.67
N LYS A 71 -15.43 12.81 16.80
CA LYS A 71 -14.51 12.91 15.66
C LYS A 71 -13.04 12.90 16.07
N SER A 72 -12.69 13.46 17.22
CA SER A 72 -11.32 13.45 17.75
C SER A 72 -10.87 12.06 18.17
N GLU A 73 -11.72 11.31 18.86
CA GLU A 73 -11.44 9.90 19.21
C GLU A 73 -11.26 9.05 17.94
N VAL A 74 -12.15 9.22 16.94
CA VAL A 74 -12.04 8.53 15.65
C VAL A 74 -10.71 8.86 14.95
N LYS A 75 -10.33 10.15 14.93
CA LYS A 75 -9.06 10.58 14.35
C LYS A 75 -7.87 9.94 15.06
N ASN A 76 -7.87 9.89 16.39
CA ASN A 76 -6.77 9.29 17.15
C ASN A 76 -6.60 7.80 16.79
N VAL A 77 -7.70 7.06 16.64
CA VAL A 77 -7.65 5.66 16.19
C VAL A 77 -7.02 5.54 14.79
N PHE A 78 -7.40 6.41 13.85
CA PHE A 78 -6.81 6.40 12.51
C PHE A 78 -5.33 6.79 12.52
N ASP A 79 -4.94 7.78 13.32
CA ASP A 79 -3.55 8.20 13.46
C ASP A 79 -2.69 7.06 14.02
N ASP A 80 -3.17 6.35 15.05
CA ASP A 80 -2.43 5.25 15.66
C ASP A 80 -2.39 4.00 14.75
N ALA A 81 -3.49 3.67 14.08
CA ALA A 81 -3.51 2.60 13.08
C ALA A 81 -2.51 2.87 11.94
N SER A 82 -2.43 4.12 11.48
CA SER A 82 -1.47 4.55 10.47
C SER A 82 -0.02 4.41 10.97
N LYS A 83 0.29 4.87 12.19
CA LYS A 83 1.62 4.70 12.82
C LYS A 83 2.02 3.22 12.97
N MET A 84 1.05 2.34 13.19
CA MET A 84 1.25 0.89 13.30
C MET A 84 1.33 0.18 11.94
N GLY A 85 1.09 0.87 10.82
CA GLY A 85 1.05 0.28 9.48
C GLY A 85 -0.18 -0.60 9.22
N LEU A 86 -1.26 -0.44 10.00
CA LEU A 86 -2.52 -1.14 9.78
C LEU A 86 -3.30 -0.46 8.64
N LYS A 87 -3.68 -1.23 7.63
CA LYS A 87 -4.36 -0.70 6.43
C LYS A 87 -5.87 -0.91 6.41
N VAL A 88 -6.40 -1.76 7.30
CA VAL A 88 -7.82 -2.13 7.33
C VAL A 88 -8.37 -2.09 8.75
N ILE A 89 -9.51 -1.42 8.92
CA ILE A 89 -10.26 -1.39 10.19
C ILE A 89 -11.68 -1.89 9.91
N ARG A 90 -12.11 -2.92 10.63
CA ARG A 90 -13.51 -3.38 10.63
C ARG A 90 -14.31 -2.64 11.70
N ILE A 91 -15.48 -2.12 11.33
CA ILE A 91 -16.38 -1.33 12.19
C ILE A 91 -17.81 -1.88 12.12
N TRP A 92 -18.66 -1.53 13.09
CA TRP A 92 -20.11 -1.76 12.99
C TRP A 92 -20.73 -0.63 12.18
N GLY A 93 -21.40 -0.98 11.08
CA GLY A 93 -22.17 -0.04 10.26
C GLY A 93 -23.61 0.16 10.73
N ASN A 94 -23.96 -0.34 11.92
CA ASN A 94 -25.28 -0.31 12.51
C ASN A 94 -25.22 0.05 14.00
N LEU A 95 -26.31 0.61 14.51
CA LEU A 95 -26.51 0.88 15.93
C LEU A 95 -28.00 0.78 16.25
N ASP A 96 -28.48 -0.46 16.33
CA ASP A 96 -29.89 -0.74 16.60
C ASP A 96 -30.18 -0.55 18.09
N VAL A 97 -31.10 0.35 18.41
CA VAL A 97 -31.55 0.61 19.78
C VAL A 97 -33.06 0.37 19.88
N HIS A 98 -33.50 -0.29 20.95
CA HIS A 98 -34.92 -0.44 21.23
C HIS A 98 -35.48 0.91 21.71
N GLN A 99 -36.52 1.42 21.05
CA GLN A 99 -37.32 2.51 21.61
C GLN A 99 -38.28 1.94 22.67
N PRO A 100 -38.43 2.58 23.84
CA PRO A 100 -39.46 2.22 24.80
C PRO A 100 -40.88 2.45 24.26
#